data_AF-A0A2T2U7F8-F1
#
_entry.id   AF-A0A2T2U7F8-F1
#
_cell.length_a   1.000
_cell.length_b   1.000
_cell.length_c   1.000
_cell.angle_alpha   90.00
_cell.angle_beta   90.00
_cell.angle_gamma   90.00
#
_symmetry.space_group_name_H-M   'P 1'
#
loop_
_entity.id
_entity.type
_entity.pdbx_description
1 polymer ?
#
loop_
_entity_poly.entity_id
_entity_poly.type
_entity_poly.pdbx_seq_one_letter_code
_entity_poly.pdbx_strand_id
1 'polypeptide(L)' 'VDRLDDIYPNSVHVAEVGLDRALDREIWAHACEQDLAVVTKDADFGELGVLRGFPPNVI' A
#
# COMPACT_ATOMS: atom_id res chain seq x y z
N VAL A 1 15.33 -3.31 -8.30
CA VAL A 1 13.99 -3.16 -8.92
C VAL A 1 13.64 -1.71 -8.71
N ASP A 2 14.33 -0.83 -9.44
CA ASP A 2 14.49 0.58 -9.07
C ASP A 2 13.65 1.43 -10.01
N ARG A 3 12.32 1.31 -9.92
CA ARG A 3 11.41 1.98 -10.86
C ARG A 3 10.31 2.82 -10.20
N LEU A 4 10.24 2.83 -8.87
CA LEU A 4 9.30 3.67 -8.13
C LEU A 4 9.99 4.89 -7.50
N ASP A 5 11.27 4.80 -7.13
CA ASP A 5 11.97 5.84 -6.37
C ASP A 5 12.03 7.20 -7.08
N ASP A 6 12.07 7.19 -8.42
CA ASP A 6 12.09 8.40 -9.25
C ASP A 6 10.81 9.25 -9.11
N ILE A 7 9.69 8.62 -8.75
CA ILE A 7 8.34 9.25 -8.69
C ILE A 7 7.79 9.22 -7.26
N TYR A 8 8.08 8.15 -6.52
CA TYR A 8 7.66 7.87 -5.14
C TYR A 8 8.90 7.51 -4.30
N PRO A 9 9.70 8.51 -3.90
CA PRO A 9 10.92 8.26 -3.13
C PRO A 9 10.59 7.71 -1.75
N ASN A 10 11.46 6.84 -1.24
CA ASN A 10 11.27 6.13 0.04
C ASN A 10 10.07 5.16 0.02
N SER A 11 9.65 4.72 -1.16
CA SER A 11 8.70 3.60 -1.27
C SER A 11 9.32 2.35 -0.70
N VAL A 12 8.52 1.53 -0.01
CA VAL A 12 8.93 0.22 0.46
C VAL A 12 8.02 -0.84 -0.13
N HIS A 13 8.60 -1.93 -0.62
CA HIS A 13 7.80 -3.04 -1.11
C HIS A 13 7.28 -3.86 0.06
N VAL A 14 6.05 -4.37 -0.01
CA VAL A 14 5.45 -5.20 1.06
C VAL A 14 6.35 -6.38 1.47
N ALA A 15 7.13 -6.92 0.54
CA ALA A 15 8.10 -7.98 0.83
C ALA A 15 9.28 -7.53 1.71
N GLU A 16 9.73 -6.28 1.61
CA GLU A 16 10.83 -5.73 2.41
C GLU A 16 10.42 -5.52 3.87
N VAL A 17 9.12 -5.33 4.12
CA VAL A 17 8.54 -5.21 5.47
C VAL A 17 7.90 -6.52 5.97
N GLY A 18 8.10 -7.64 5.26
CA GLY A 18 7.60 -8.96 5.67
C GLY A 18 6.08 -9.15 5.52
N LEU A 19 5.44 -8.37 4.65
CA LEU A 19 4.01 -8.41 4.34
C LEU A 19 3.72 -9.06 2.97
N ASP A 20 4.67 -9.79 2.37
CA ASP A 20 4.50 -10.45 1.06
C ASP A 20 3.40 -11.52 1.02
N ARG A 21 2.99 -12.03 2.19
CA ARG A 21 1.90 -13.00 2.37
C ARG A 21 0.77 -12.48 3.27
N ALA A 22 0.83 -11.20 3.62
CA ALA A 22 -0.19 -10.58 4.43
C ALA A 22 -1.46 -10.36 3.60
N LEU A 23 -2.59 -10.28 4.29
CA LEU A 23 -3.88 -9.98 3.67
C LEU A 23 -3.99 -8.48 3.40
N ASP A 24 -4.83 -8.07 2.46
CA ASP A 24 -4.97 -6.66 2.06
C ASP A 24 -5.29 -5.74 3.24
N ARG A 25 -6.09 -6.24 4.20
CA ARG A 25 -6.42 -5.50 5.44
C ARG A 25 -5.20 -5.22 6.32
N GLU A 26 -4.20 -6.10 6.30
CA GLU A 26 -2.98 -5.99 7.10
C GLU A 26 -2.02 -5.01 6.43
N ILE A 27 -1.89 -5.08 5.11
CA ILE A 27 -1.16 -4.09 4.31
C ILE A 27 -1.80 -2.70 4.45
N TRP A 28 -3.13 -2.63 4.41
CA TRP A 28 -3.89 -1.40 4.63
C TRP A 28 -3.62 -0.78 6.00
N ALA A 29 -3.69 -1.59 7.06
CA ALA A 29 -3.41 -1.13 8.43
C ALA A 29 -1.97 -0.62 8.54
N HIS A 30 -1.00 -1.35 7.98
CA HIS A 30 0.39 -0.93 7.96
C HIS A 30 0.57 0.41 7.23
N ALA A 31 -0.06 0.59 6.07
CA ALA A 31 0.01 1.84 5.33
C ALA A 31 -0.64 3.00 6.11
N CYS A 32 -1.75 2.79 6.82
CA CYS A 32 -2.31 3.81 7.72
C CYS A 32 -1.36 4.16 8.87
N GLU A 33 -0.79 3.15 9.54
CA GLU A 33 0.07 3.34 10.70
C GLU A 33 1.38 4.05 10.37
N GLN A 34 1.90 3.82 9.16
CA GLN A 34 3.14 4.41 8.66
C GLN A 34 2.92 5.68 7.80
N ASP A 35 1.68 6.15 7.66
CA ASP A 35 1.31 7.30 6.82
C ASP A 35 1.76 7.16 5.35
N LEU A 36 1.57 5.97 4.79
CA LEU A 36 1.94 5.59 3.43
C LEU A 36 0.73 5.57 2.49
N ALA A 37 0.98 5.78 1.19
CA ALA A 37 0.04 5.42 0.14
C ALA A 37 0.30 3.99 -0.35
N VAL A 38 -0.74 3.30 -0.80
CA VAL A 38 -0.63 1.98 -1.42
C VAL A 38 -0.63 2.15 -2.94
N VAL A 39 0.49 1.82 -3.58
CA VAL A 39 0.60 1.75 -5.04
C VAL A 39 0.41 0.30 -5.47
N THR A 40 -0.67 0.00 -6.19
CA THR A 40 -0.99 -1.39 -6.53
C THR A 40 -1.72 -1.53 -7.86
N LYS A 41 -1.60 -2.71 -8.47
CA LYS A 41 -2.40 -3.12 -9.64
C LYS A 41 -3.60 -3.97 -9.24
N ASP A 42 -3.75 -4.24 -7.95
CA ASP A 42 -4.84 -5.01 -7.40
C ASP A 42 -6.06 -4.13 -7.16
N ALA A 43 -7.18 -4.45 -7.79
CA ALA A 43 -8.41 -3.68 -7.69
C ALA A 43 -9.05 -3.78 -6.30
N ASP A 44 -8.74 -4.84 -5.54
CA ASP A 44 -9.32 -5.11 -4.22
C ASP A 44 -8.98 -3.98 -3.21
N PHE A 45 -7.82 -3.33 -3.36
CA PHE A 45 -7.47 -2.15 -2.55
C PHE A 45 -8.31 -0.92 -2.90
N GLY A 46 -8.69 -0.75 -4.17
CA GLY A 46 -9.59 0.32 -4.59
C GLY A 46 -10.98 0.15 -3.96
N GLU A 47 -11.51 -1.07 -3.99
CA GLU A 47 -12.77 -1.42 -3.31
C GLU A 47 -12.66 -1.23 -1.80
N LEU A 48 -11.54 -1.62 -1.21
CA LEU A 48 -11.26 -1.43 0.21
C LEU A 48 -11.26 0.05 0.60
N GLY A 49 -10.74 0.92 -0.26
CA GLY A 49 -10.78 2.38 -0.06
C GLY A 49 -12.18 2.97 -0.22
N VAL A 50 -13.01 2.45 -1.11
CA VAL A 50 -14.43 2.84 -1.17
C VAL A 50 -15.16 2.44 0.13
N LEU A 51 -14.85 1.26 0.66
CA LEU A 51 -15.50 0.74 1.87
C LEU A 51 -15.01 1.42 3.16
N ARG A 52 -13.71 1.71 3.28
CA ARG A 52 -13.09 2.23 4.50
C ARG A 52 -12.81 3.72 4.49
N GLY A 53 -12.86 4.36 3.31
CA GLY A 53 -12.47 5.75 3.12
C GLY A 53 -10.95 5.94 3.22
N PHE A 54 -10.55 7.19 3.36
CA PHE A 54 -9.17 7.59 3.58
C PHE A 54 -8.88 7.74 5.08
N PRO A 55 -7.67 7.40 5.59
CA PRO A 55 -6.48 6.84 4.90
C PRO A 55 -6.43 5.29 4.78
N PRO A 56 -5.50 4.74 3.94
CA PRO A 56 -4.50 5.41 3.10
C PRO A 56 -5.03 5.72 1.70
N ASN A 57 -4.24 6.49 0.93
CA ASN A 57 -4.51 6.69 -0.50
C ASN A 57 -4.13 5.43 -1.29
N VAL A 58 -4.95 5.08 -2.28
CA VAL A 58 -4.68 3.99 -3.23
C VAL A 58 -4.42 4.58 -4.60
N ILE A 59 -3.30 4.19 -5.23
CA ILE A 59 -2.81 4.69 -6.52
C ILE A 59 -2.71 3.54 -7.51
#